data_AF-A0A0D0CDE7-F1
#
_entry.id   AF-A0A0D0CDE7-F1
#
_cell.length_a   1.000
_cell.length_b   1.000
_cell.length_c   1.000
_cell.angle_alpha   90.00
_cell.angle_beta   90.00
_cell.angle_gamma   90.00
#
_symmetry.space_group_name_H-M   'P 1'
#
loop_
_entity.id
_entity.type
_entity.pdbx_description
1 polymer ?
#
loop_
_entity_poly.entity_id
_entity_poly.type
_entity_poly.pdbx_seq_one_letter_code
_entity_poly.pdbx_strand_id
1 'polypeptide(L)'
;AQLQCQCKDEDVQALQEEHKRHKSKFMPIPNVLVPMESIIMAAQAVLCKLKNHQFIEMWYWTNDGLDVADHLKVNNVDDCLLSLITTAEGLPMFVPSASTHNKLDPIPDKDLTFEQFGQASIQMVATM
;
A
#
# COMPACT_ATOMS: atom_id res chain seq x y z
N ALA A 1 -49.69 1.12 21.61
CA ALA A 1 -48.97 2.27 22.20
C ALA A 1 -47.99 1.83 23.30
N GLN A 2 -48.44 1.07 24.31
CA GLN A 2 -47.62 0.74 25.50
C GLN A 2 -46.40 -0.18 25.22
N LEU A 3 -46.54 -1.18 24.35
CA LEU A 3 -45.44 -2.07 23.92
C LEU A 3 -44.33 -1.35 23.14
N GLN A 4 -44.69 -0.26 22.44
CA GLN A 4 -43.75 0.51 21.63
C GLN A 4 -42.92 1.50 22.45
N CYS A 5 -43.39 1.86 23.66
CA CYS A 5 -42.59 2.63 24.63
C CYS A 5 -41.59 1.73 25.36
N GLN A 6 -42.00 0.52 25.77
CA GLN A 6 -41.10 -0.43 26.44
C GLN A 6 -39.92 -0.85 25.56
N CYS A 7 -40.16 -1.15 24.28
CA CYS A 7 -39.09 -1.55 23.37
C CYS A 7 -38.04 -0.44 23.16
N LYS A 8 -38.46 0.84 23.20
CA LYS A 8 -37.55 1.99 23.10
C LYS A 8 -36.70 2.16 24.36
N ASP A 9 -37.27 1.93 25.53
CA ASP A 9 -36.53 2.01 26.79
C ASP A 9 -35.49 0.88 26.91
N GLU A 10 -35.83 -0.33 26.44
CA GLU A 10 -34.89 -1.46 26.38
C GLU A 10 -33.74 -1.21 25.41
N ASP A 11 -34.02 -0.67 24.22
CA ASP A 11 -33.00 -0.32 23.22
C ASP A 11 -32.04 0.77 23.72
N VAL A 12 -32.55 1.80 24.40
CA VAL A 12 -31.74 2.87 24.98
C VAL A 12 -30.83 2.31 26.09
N GLN A 13 -31.34 1.39 26.90
CA GLN A 13 -30.55 0.75 27.97
C GLN A 13 -29.46 -0.15 27.39
N ALA A 14 -29.75 -0.90 26.33
CA ALA A 14 -28.78 -1.74 25.63
C ALA A 14 -27.64 -0.91 25.01
N LEU A 15 -27.96 0.22 24.36
CA LEU A 15 -26.97 1.15 23.81
C LEU A 15 -26.08 1.75 24.90
N GLN A 16 -26.68 2.10 26.04
CA GLN A 16 -25.93 2.69 27.16
C GLN A 16 -24.96 1.69 27.80
N GLU A 17 -25.36 0.43 27.95
CA GLU A 17 -24.49 -0.64 28.42
C GLU A 17 -23.38 -0.96 27.42
N GLU A 18 -23.66 -0.92 26.13
CA GLU A 18 -22.68 -1.17 25.08
C GLU A 18 -21.65 -0.02 24.99
N HIS A 19 -22.08 1.24 25.11
CA HIS A 19 -21.20 2.40 25.28
C HIS A 19 -20.29 2.29 26.51
N LYS A 20 -20.80 1.78 27.63
CA LYS A 20 -19.99 1.59 28.85
C LYS A 20 -18.94 0.51 28.67
N ARG A 21 -19.28 -0.60 28.00
CA ARG A 21 -18.37 -1.73 27.76
C ARG A 21 -17.32 -1.43 26.70
N HIS A 22 -17.66 -0.64 25.68
CA HIS A 22 -16.78 -0.38 24.54
C HIS A 22 -16.51 1.10 24.34
N LYS A 23 -16.13 1.81 25.41
CA LYS A 23 -15.83 3.25 25.39
C LYS A 23 -14.92 3.67 24.23
N SER A 24 -13.96 2.83 23.84
CA SER A 24 -13.05 3.10 22.72
C SER A 24 -13.73 3.16 21.35
N LYS A 25 -14.79 2.38 21.11
CA LYS A 25 -15.56 2.41 19.85
C LYS A 25 -16.40 3.67 19.70
N PHE A 26 -16.75 4.29 20.83
CA PHE A 26 -17.56 5.50 20.91
C PHE A 26 -16.76 6.76 21.22
N MET A 27 -15.43 6.66 21.20
CA MET A 27 -14.59 7.85 21.25
C MET A 27 -14.90 8.69 20.00
N PRO A 28 -15.20 9.99 20.16
CA PRO A 28 -15.32 10.88 19.04
C PRO A 28 -14.05 10.79 18.18
N ILE A 29 -14.22 10.53 16.89
CA ILE A 29 -13.11 10.60 15.95
C ILE A 29 -12.63 12.06 15.98
N PRO A 30 -11.36 12.33 16.32
CA PRO A 30 -10.86 13.69 16.34
C PRO A 30 -11.05 14.30 14.95
N ASN A 31 -11.54 15.55 14.93
CA ASN A 31 -11.75 16.31 13.70
C ASN A 31 -10.40 16.80 13.18
N VAL A 32 -9.57 15.86 12.73
CA VAL A 32 -8.29 16.12 12.08
C VAL A 32 -8.56 16.21 10.59
N LEU A 33 -7.93 17.18 9.93
CA LEU A 33 -7.97 17.26 8.48
C LEU A 33 -7.46 15.94 7.90
N VAL A 34 -8.22 15.35 6.99
CA VAL A 34 -7.75 14.23 6.18
C VAL A 34 -6.56 14.76 5.37
N PRO A 35 -5.38 14.11 5.43
CA PRO A 35 -4.28 14.47 4.55
C PRO A 35 -4.78 14.37 3.10
N MET A 36 -4.94 15.51 2.45
CA MET A 36 -5.24 15.56 1.00
C MET A 36 -3.97 15.44 0.17
N GLU A 37 -2.81 15.51 0.81
CA GLU A 37 -1.54 15.23 0.18
C GLU A 37 -1.48 13.76 -0.22
N SER A 38 -1.17 13.51 -1.49
CA SER A 38 -0.93 12.16 -1.99
C SER A 38 0.21 11.55 -1.19
N ILE A 39 -0.06 10.42 -0.53
CA ILE A 39 1.01 9.64 0.10
C ILE A 39 1.91 9.15 -1.03
N ILE A 40 3.12 9.70 -1.09
CA ILE A 40 4.16 9.24 -2.01
C ILE A 40 4.63 7.88 -1.49
N MET A 41 3.97 6.83 -1.95
CA MET A 41 4.37 5.46 -1.66
C MET A 41 5.26 4.96 -2.79
N ALA A 42 6.49 4.60 -2.44
CA ALA A 42 7.33 3.79 -3.31
C ALA A 42 6.58 2.52 -3.76
N ALA A 43 6.95 1.99 -4.93
CA ALA A 43 6.42 0.74 -5.44
C ALA A 43 6.43 -0.34 -4.35
N GLN A 44 5.41 -1.19 -4.27
CA GLN A 44 5.37 -2.21 -3.22
C GLN A 44 6.52 -3.22 -3.36
N ALA A 45 7.05 -3.47 -4.57
CA ALA A 45 8.28 -4.23 -4.78
C ALA A 45 9.52 -3.59 -4.12
N VAL A 46 9.64 -2.26 -4.22
CA VAL A 46 10.69 -1.47 -3.57
C VAL A 46 10.56 -1.54 -2.05
N LEU A 47 9.33 -1.44 -1.53
CA LEU A 47 9.08 -1.62 -0.10
C LEU A 47 9.43 -3.03 0.38
N CYS A 48 9.16 -4.08 -0.41
CA CYS A 48 9.55 -5.46 -0.07
C CYS A 48 11.08 -5.62 -0.04
N LYS A 49 11.80 -5.09 -1.03
CA LYS A 49 13.27 -5.07 -1.03
C LYS A 49 13.84 -4.32 0.18
N LEU A 50 13.22 -3.19 0.54
CA LEU A 50 13.64 -2.37 1.67
C LEU A 50 13.45 -3.13 2.99
N LYS A 51 12.31 -3.81 3.16
CA LYS A 51 12.06 -4.72 4.30
C LYS A 51 13.06 -5.87 4.36
N ASN A 52 13.50 -6.36 3.21
CA ASN A 52 14.52 -7.39 3.10
C ASN A 52 15.96 -6.86 3.21
N HIS A 53 16.14 -5.59 3.58
CA HIS A 53 17.44 -4.92 3.70
C HIS A 53 18.28 -4.99 2.42
N GLN A 54 17.62 -5.13 1.26
CA GLN A 54 18.28 -5.11 -0.03
C GLN A 54 18.51 -3.68 -0.48
N PHE A 55 19.63 -3.45 -1.14
CA PHE A 55 19.91 -2.17 -1.78
C PHE A 55 18.91 -1.90 -2.92
N ILE A 56 18.52 -0.63 -3.05
CA ILE A 56 17.57 -0.16 -4.05
C ILE A 56 18.08 1.16 -4.60
N GLU A 57 18.12 1.27 -5.92
CA GLU A 57 18.48 2.51 -6.61
C GLU A 57 17.52 3.65 -6.22
N MET A 58 18.06 4.84 -6.01
CA MET A 58 17.31 6.04 -5.68
C MET A 58 16.34 6.45 -6.80
N TRP A 59 16.57 5.98 -8.03
CA TRP A 59 15.67 6.21 -9.16
C TRP A 59 14.21 5.84 -8.85
N TYR A 60 13.97 4.82 -8.02
CA TYR A 60 12.61 4.42 -7.63
C TYR A 60 11.83 5.47 -6.81
N TRP A 61 12.52 6.47 -6.26
CA TRP A 61 11.94 7.62 -5.58
C TRP A 61 11.96 8.90 -6.43
N THR A 62 12.23 8.79 -7.73
CA THR A 62 12.02 9.90 -8.68
C THR A 62 10.58 9.89 -9.18
N ASN A 63 10.10 11.00 -9.75
CA ASN A 63 8.74 11.07 -10.29
C ASN A 63 8.58 10.07 -11.44
N ASP A 64 9.60 9.95 -12.29
CA ASP A 64 9.64 8.97 -13.37
C ASP A 64 9.61 7.53 -12.81
N GLY A 65 10.41 7.26 -11.79
CA GLY A 65 10.44 5.94 -11.14
C GLY A 65 9.12 5.59 -10.45
N LEU A 66 8.46 6.58 -9.85
CA LEU A 66 7.14 6.42 -9.22
C LEU A 66 6.03 6.24 -10.25
N ASP A 67 6.03 7.01 -11.34
CA ASP A 67 5.05 6.89 -12.42
C ASP A 67 5.15 5.51 -13.09
N VAL A 68 6.38 5.09 -13.41
CA VAL A 68 6.66 3.75 -13.92
C VAL A 68 6.24 2.67 -12.93
N ALA A 69 6.53 2.87 -11.63
CA ALA A 69 6.10 1.97 -10.57
C ALA A 69 4.57 1.90 -10.42
N ASP A 70 3.86 3.01 -10.61
CA ASP A 70 2.40 3.08 -10.54
C ASP A 70 1.77 2.31 -11.70
N HIS A 71 2.32 2.46 -12.90
CA HIS A 71 1.97 1.64 -14.07
C HIS A 71 2.31 0.15 -13.89
N LEU A 72 3.34 -0.16 -13.09
CA LEU A 72 3.71 -1.52 -12.71
C LEU A 72 2.87 -2.10 -11.56
N LYS A 73 1.98 -1.33 -10.89
CA LYS A 73 1.10 -1.86 -9.81
C LYS A 73 0.18 -3.00 -10.25
N VAL A 74 -0.02 -3.20 -11.56
CA VAL A 74 -0.74 -4.36 -12.10
C VAL A 74 0.09 -5.65 -12.03
N ASN A 75 1.42 -5.56 -11.90
CA ASN A 75 2.37 -6.67 -12.02
C ASN A 75 3.43 -6.67 -10.90
N ASN A 76 3.02 -6.45 -9.65
CA ASN A 76 3.97 -6.40 -8.53
C ASN A 76 4.51 -7.80 -8.18
N VAL A 77 5.66 -8.13 -8.75
CA VAL A 77 6.40 -9.36 -8.50
C VAL A 77 7.33 -9.18 -7.30
N ASP A 78 6.91 -9.72 -6.16
CA ASP A 78 7.85 -10.32 -5.23
C ASP A 78 8.54 -11.51 -5.96
N ASP A 79 9.81 -11.79 -5.71
CA ASP A 79 10.44 -13.03 -6.19
C ASP A 79 9.72 -14.28 -5.63
N CYS A 80 8.87 -14.10 -4.61
CA CYS A 80 7.94 -15.10 -4.09
C CYS A 80 6.53 -15.05 -4.71
N LEU A 81 6.23 -14.11 -5.62
CA LEU A 81 4.94 -14.05 -6.31
C LEU A 81 4.92 -15.09 -7.44
N LEU A 82 3.85 -15.87 -7.46
CA LEU A 82 3.58 -16.85 -8.51
C LEU A 82 2.50 -16.32 -9.45
N SER A 83 2.81 -16.20 -10.73
CA SER A 83 1.85 -15.95 -11.80
C SER A 83 1.23 -17.26 -12.22
N LEU A 84 -0.10 -17.29 -12.36
CA LEU A 84 -0.80 -18.42 -12.96
C LEU A 84 -0.74 -18.28 -14.47
N ILE A 85 -0.02 -19.18 -15.13
CA ILE A 85 0.00 -19.29 -16.59
C ILE A 85 -0.73 -20.56 -17.03
N THR A 86 -1.19 -20.58 -18.28
CA THR A 86 -1.73 -21.79 -18.90
C THR A 86 -0.64 -22.40 -19.78
N THR A 87 -0.28 -23.66 -19.55
CA THR A 87 0.71 -24.38 -20.37
C THR A 87 0.17 -24.68 -21.76
N ALA A 88 1.05 -25.10 -22.68
CA ALA A 88 0.65 -25.50 -24.03
C ALA A 88 -0.34 -26.68 -24.03
N GLU A 89 -0.39 -27.46 -22.95
CA GLU A 89 -1.35 -28.55 -22.74
C GLU A 89 -2.69 -28.07 -22.13
N GLY A 90 -2.85 -26.77 -21.88
CA GLY A 90 -4.06 -26.19 -21.30
C GLY A 90 -4.15 -26.27 -19.78
N LEU A 91 -3.08 -26.69 -19.08
CA LEU A 91 -3.10 -26.84 -17.63
C LEU A 91 -2.61 -25.58 -16.92
N PRO A 92 -3.23 -25.19 -15.79
CA PRO A 92 -2.77 -24.07 -15.00
C PRO A 92 -1.47 -24.42 -14.25
N MET A 93 -0.42 -23.62 -14.44
CA MET A 93 0.87 -23.74 -13.77
C MET A 93 1.22 -22.42 -13.06
N PHE A 94 1.67 -22.53 -11.82
CA PHE A 94 2.25 -21.41 -11.09
C PHE A 94 3.72 -21.27 -11.46
N VAL A 95 4.10 -20.13 -12.03
CA VAL A 95 5.50 -19.78 -12.32
C VAL A 95 5.92 -18.58 -11.52
N PRO A 96 7.18 -18.49 -11.07
CA PRO A 96 7.70 -17.25 -10.50
C PRO A 96 7.47 -16.12 -11.47
N SER A 97 6.75 -15.09 -11.04
CA SER A 97 6.40 -13.95 -11.88
C SER A 97 7.67 -13.22 -12.37
N ALA A 98 8.82 -13.43 -11.71
CA ALA A 98 10.13 -12.91 -12.11
C ALA A 98 10.60 -13.41 -13.49
N SER A 99 10.07 -14.52 -13.99
CA SER A 99 10.45 -15.12 -15.28
C SER A 99 9.75 -14.51 -16.50
N THR A 100 8.74 -13.66 -16.31
CA THR A 100 7.80 -13.26 -17.38
C THR A 100 7.78 -11.77 -17.71
N HIS A 101 8.62 -10.92 -17.09
CA HIS A 101 8.55 -9.47 -17.31
C HIS A 101 9.81 -8.85 -17.91
N ASN A 102 9.59 -7.87 -18.80
CA ASN A 102 10.60 -6.92 -19.26
C ASN A 102 11.12 -6.18 -18.04
N LYS A 103 12.34 -6.51 -17.63
CA LYS A 103 13.06 -5.81 -16.57
C LYS A 103 13.24 -4.37 -17.02
N LEU A 104 12.50 -3.45 -16.42
CA LEU A 104 12.77 -2.04 -16.59
C LEU A 104 14.02 -1.77 -15.77
N ASP A 105 15.16 -1.63 -16.45
CA ASP A 105 16.43 -1.42 -15.79
C ASP A 105 16.42 -0.03 -15.15
N PRO A 106 16.44 0.06 -13.80
CA PRO A 106 16.44 1.35 -13.11
C PRO A 106 17.71 2.12 -13.47
N ILE A 107 17.60 3.46 -13.53
CA ILE A 107 18.76 4.32 -13.74
C ILE A 107 19.69 4.16 -12.52
N PRO A 108 20.98 3.83 -12.72
CA PRO A 108 21.93 3.73 -11.62
C PRO A 108 22.09 5.08 -10.91
N ASP A 109 22.30 5.06 -9.59
CA ASP A 109 22.44 6.29 -8.78
C ASP A 109 23.48 7.28 -9.31
N LYS A 110 24.58 6.78 -9.89
CA LYS A 110 25.66 7.59 -10.48
C LYS A 110 25.22 8.37 -11.73
N ASP A 111 24.18 7.91 -12.40
CA ASP A 111 23.67 8.46 -13.66
C ASP A 111 22.44 9.36 -13.41
N LEU A 112 22.02 9.53 -12.15
CA LEU A 112 20.99 10.49 -11.76
C LEU A 112 21.50 11.92 -11.89
N THR A 113 20.65 12.78 -12.44
CA THR A 113 20.89 14.22 -12.37
C THR A 113 20.77 14.71 -10.93
N PHE A 114 21.40 15.84 -10.62
CA PHE A 114 21.34 16.43 -9.28
C PHE A 114 19.90 16.74 -8.83
N GLU A 115 19.04 17.16 -9.78
CA GLU A 115 17.62 17.40 -9.52
C GLU A 115 16.89 16.12 -9.14
N GLN A 116 17.08 15.04 -9.91
CA GLN A 116 16.49 13.73 -9.61
C GLN A 116 16.99 13.18 -8.27
N PHE A 117 18.27 13.33 -7.97
CA PHE A 117 18.84 12.93 -6.67
C PHE A 117 18.23 13.72 -5.51
N GLY A 118 18.11 15.05 -5.66
CA GLY A 118 17.47 15.91 -4.65
C GLY A 118 16.01 15.53 -4.41
N GLN A 119 15.30 15.19 -5.48
CA GLN A 119 13.93 14.72 -5.37
C GLN A 119 13.83 13.36 -4.66
N ALA A 120 14.62 12.38 -5.12
CA ALA A 120 14.63 11.03 -4.61
C ALA A 120 15.03 10.97 -3.14
N SER A 121 16.02 11.76 -2.72
CA SER A 121 16.47 11.81 -1.33
C SER A 121 15.37 12.29 -0.37
N ILE A 122 14.64 13.35 -0.71
CA ILE A 122 13.53 13.86 0.10
C ILE A 122 12.43 12.80 0.23
N GLN A 123 12.07 12.16 -0.88
CA GLN A 123 11.01 11.15 -0.90
C GLN A 123 11.42 9.86 -0.18
N MET A 124 12.67 9.42 -0.32
CA MET A 124 13.21 8.27 0.38
C MET A 124 13.14 8.46 1.90
N VAL A 125 13.60 9.62 2.41
CA VAL A 125 13.53 9.95 3.84
C VAL A 125 12.08 9.99 4.34
N ALA A 126 11.15 10.51 3.55
CA ALA A 126 9.74 10.53 3.90
C ALA A 126 9.07 9.14 3.91
N THR A 127 9.66 8.15 3.23
CA THR A 127 9.12 6.78 3.14
C THR A 127 9.66 5.86 4.24
N MET A 128 10.76 6.25 4.92
CA MET A 128 11.39 5.50 6.03
C MET A 128 10.69 5.78 7.37
#